data_AF-A0A3N9U1K5-F1
#
_entry.id   AF-A0A3N9U1K5-F1
#
_cell.length_a   1.000
_cell.length_b   1.000
_cell.length_c   1.000
_cell.angle_alpha   90.00
_cell.angle_beta   90.00
_cell.angle_gamma   90.00
#
_symmetry.space_group_name_H-M   'P 1'
#
loop_
_entity.id
_entity.type
_entity.pdbx_description
1 polymer ?
#
loop_
_entity_poly.entity_id
_entity_poly.type
_entity_poly.pdbx_seq_one_letter_code
_entity_poly.pdbx_strand_id
1 'polypeptide(L)' 'MAIKKNNSSIELKINSSKAVVNRKTVQIEAPGIKIGNSTMLPLSFLVEILEVKVTWDKATKTVWINT' A
#
# COMPACT_ATOMS: atom_id res chain seq x y z
N MET A 1 -2.24 -12.35 -1.62
CA MET A 1 -2.83 -11.62 -0.48
C MET A 1 -3.77 -10.57 -1.04
N ALA A 2 -4.93 -10.34 -0.42
CA ALA A 2 -5.90 -9.34 -0.86
C ALA A 2 -6.14 -8.30 0.24
N ILE A 3 -6.13 -7.02 -0.12
CA ILE A 3 -6.48 -5.88 0.75
C ILE A 3 -7.72 -5.23 0.14
N LYS A 4 -8.76 -4.99 0.96
CA LYS A 4 -9.99 -4.34 0.51
C LYS A 4 -10.37 -3.20 1.45
N LYS A 5 -10.69 -2.04 0.89
CA LYS A 5 -11.27 -0.88 1.58
C LYS A 5 -12.32 -0.24 0.67
N ASN A 6 -13.58 -0.18 1.10
CA ASN A 6 -14.72 0.30 0.30
C ASN A 6 -14.75 -0.35 -1.10
N ASN A 7 -14.60 0.45 -2.16
CA ASN A 7 -14.56 0.00 -3.56
C ASN A 7 -13.14 -0.33 -4.06
N SER A 8 -12.10 -0.11 -3.26
CA SER A 8 -10.71 -0.41 -3.64
C SER A 8 -10.31 -1.82 -3.22
N SER A 9 -9.82 -2.60 -4.19
CA SER A 9 -9.31 -3.96 -3.99
C SER A 9 -7.90 -4.07 -4.55
N ILE A 10 -6.98 -4.59 -3.74
CA ILE A 10 -5.57 -4.78 -4.07
C ILE A 10 -5.23 -6.25 -3.91
N GLU A 11 -4.72 -6.90 -4.95
CA GLU A 11 -4.19 -8.25 -4.90
C GLU A 11 -2.69 -8.21 -5.15
N LEU A 12 -1.95 -8.79 -4.21
CA LEU A 12 -0.49 -8.74 -4.16
C LEU A 12 0.06 -10.16 -4.07
N LYS A 13 1.17 -10.37 -4.79
CA LYS A 13 2.01 -11.56 -4.64
C LYS A 13 3.32 -11.15 -3.97
N ILE A 14 3.69 -11.84 -2.90
CA ILE A 14 4.96 -11.60 -2.18
C ILE A 14 6.12 -11.77 -3.16
N ASN A 15 7.14 -10.92 -3.04
CA ASN A 15 8.29 -10.86 -3.96
C ASN A 15 7.93 -10.56 -5.43
N SER A 16 6.76 -9.99 -5.70
CA SER A 16 6.38 -9.52 -7.03
C SER A 16 6.32 -8.00 -7.07
N SER A 17 6.93 -7.42 -8.09
CA SER A 17 6.83 -5.99 -8.41
C SER A 17 5.53 -5.64 -9.14
N LYS A 18 4.54 -6.55 -9.15
CA LYS A 18 3.23 -6.37 -9.78
C LYS A 18 2.13 -6.58 -8.76
N ALA A 19 1.14 -5.69 -8.77
CA ALA A 19 -0.11 -5.84 -8.04
C ALA A 19 -1.29 -5.77 -9.01
N VAL A 20 -2.43 -6.32 -8.63
CA VAL A 20 -3.69 -6.08 -9.31
C VAL A 20 -4.53 -5.16 -8.43
N VAL A 21 -4.78 -3.94 -8.91
CA VAL A 21 -5.58 -2.91 -8.24
C VAL A 21 -6.85 -2.70 -9.03
N ASN A 22 -8.01 -2.89 -8.42
CA ASN A 22 -9.31 -2.67 -9.07
C ASN A 22 -9.40 -3.37 -10.45
N ARG A 23 -8.90 -4.63 -10.51
CA ARG A 23 -8.79 -5.48 -11.73
C ARG A 23 -7.78 -5.01 -12.78
N LYS A 24 -6.96 -4.00 -12.49
CA LYS A 24 -5.87 -3.53 -13.36
C LYS A 24 -4.51 -3.90 -12.78
N THR A 25 -3.60 -4.38 -13.63
CA THR A 25 -2.23 -4.66 -13.22
C THR A 25 -1.44 -3.36 -13.11
N VAL A 26 -0.83 -3.11 -11.95
CA VAL A 26 0.04 -1.97 -11.69
C VAL A 26 1.42 -2.44 -11.24
N GLN A 27 2.45 -1.67 -11.58
CA GLN A 27 3.81 -1.93 -11.13
C GLN A 27 4.03 -1.28 -9.77
N ILE A 28 4.66 -1.99 -8.85
CA ILE A 28 5.05 -1.49 -7.53
C ILE A 28 6.55 -1.23 -7.57
N GLU A 29 6.99 -0.07 -7.09
CA GLU A 29 8.41 0.31 -7.07
C GLU A 29 9.26 -0.65 -6.23
N ALA A 30 8.71 -1.13 -5.11
CA ALA A 30 9.33 -2.17 -4.30
C ALA A 30 8.34 -3.32 -4.05
N PRO A 31 8.77 -4.57 -4.24
CA PRO A 31 7.90 -5.72 -3.98
C PRO A 31 7.56 -5.81 -2.50
N GLY A 32 6.35 -6.30 -2.21
CA GLY A 32 5.97 -6.62 -0.84
C GLY A 32 6.84 -7.74 -0.28
N ILE A 33 7.45 -7.50 0.87
CA ILE A 33 8.30 -8.47 1.58
C ILE A 33 7.61 -8.94 2.85
N LYS A 34 7.80 -10.21 3.20
CA LYS A 34 7.30 -10.75 4.46
C LYS A 34 8.39 -10.63 5.53
N ILE A 35 8.12 -9.93 6.61
CA ILE A 35 8.98 -9.83 7.79
C ILE A 35 8.22 -10.40 8.98
N GLY A 36 8.68 -11.54 9.49
CA GLY A 36 7.96 -12.30 10.51
C GLY A 36 6.58 -12.71 10.03
N ASN A 37 5.54 -12.27 10.73
CA ASN A 37 4.14 -12.53 10.36
C ASN A 37 3.47 -11.38 9.61
N SER A 38 4.19 -10.28 9.36
CA SER A 38 3.68 -9.08 8.70
C SER A 38 4.23 -8.97 7.28
N THR A 39 3.45 -8.36 6.38
CA THR A 39 3.93 -7.98 5.05
C THR A 39 4.23 -6.50 5.05
N MET A 40 5.45 -6.11 4.69
CA MET A 40 5.83 -4.72 4.49
C MET A 40 5.68 -4.35 3.02
N LEU A 41 5.07 -3.19 2.80
CA LEU A 41 4.84 -2.58 1.50
C LEU A 41 5.20 -1.10 1.59
N PRO A 42 5.56 -0.47 0.46
CA PRO A 42 5.70 0.98 0.40
C PRO A 42 4.40 1.66 0.81
N LEU A 43 4.48 2.60 1.76
CA LEU A 43 3.32 3.38 2.19
C LEU A 43 2.73 4.18 1.02
N SER A 44 3.59 4.77 0.18
CA SER A 44 3.21 5.55 -1.01
C SER A 44 2.22 4.80 -1.91
N PHE A 45 2.49 3.52 -2.16
CA PHE A 45 1.64 2.66 -2.96
C PHE A 45 0.23 2.51 -2.37
N LEU A 46 0.15 2.26 -1.06
CA LEU A 46 -1.15 2.08 -0.39
C LEU A 46 -1.94 3.39 -0.34
N VAL A 47 -1.25 4.52 -0.19
CA VAL A 47 -1.89 5.85 -0.10
C VAL A 47 -2.60 6.21 -1.40
N GLU A 48 -1.93 6.00 -2.52
CA GLU A 48 -2.47 6.29 -3.86
C GLU A 48 -3.70 5.43 -4.16
N ILE A 49 -3.67 4.14 -3.82
CA ILE A 49 -4.72 3.19 -4.19
C ILE A 49 -5.94 3.26 -3.27
N LEU A 50 -5.70 3.48 -1.98
CA LEU A 50 -6.75 3.54 -0.99
C LEU A 50 -7.38 4.94 -0.87
N GLU A 51 -6.93 5.89 -1.71
CA GLU A 51 -7.38 7.28 -1.76
C GLU A 51 -7.39 7.92 -0.36
N VAL A 52 -6.42 7.56 0.47
CA VAL A 52 -6.29 8.07 1.85
C VAL A 52 -5.50 9.35 1.87
N LYS A 53 -5.93 10.29 2.71
CA LYS A 53 -5.22 11.56 2.86
C LYS A 53 -4.07 11.38 3.84
N VAL A 54 -2.86 11.68 3.39
CA VAL A 54 -1.64 11.65 4.23
C VAL A 54 -1.13 13.06 4.48
N THR A 55 -0.83 13.34 5.74
CA THR A 55 -0.18 14.59 6.16
C THR A 55 1.14 14.27 6.83
N TRP A 56 2.20 14.96 6.42
CA TRP A 56 3.51 14.84 7.04
C TRP A 56 3.76 15.98 8.00
N ASP A 57 3.98 15.65 9.28
CA ASP A 57 4.47 16.59 10.27
C ASP A 57 6.00 16.50 10.35
N LYS A 58 6.66 17.54 9.83
CA LYS A 58 8.13 17.65 9.82
C LYS A 58 8.73 17.79 11.22
N ALA A 59 8.02 18.42 12.16
CA ALA A 59 8.56 18.73 13.48
C ALA A 59 8.68 17.46 14.33
N THR A 60 7.64 16.62 14.29
CA THR A 60 7.59 15.37 15.05
C THR A 60 8.04 14.14 14.25
N LYS A 61 8.31 14.31 12.94
CA LYS A 61 8.55 13.22 11.99
C LYS A 61 7.39 12.20 11.99
N THR A 62 6.16 12.71 12.10
CA THR A 62 4.94 11.89 12.20
C THR A 62 4.19 11.89 10.88
N VAL A 63 3.74 10.70 10.47
CA VAL A 63 2.81 10.53 9.35
C VAL A 63 1.39 10.37 9.90
N TRP A 64 0.49 11.28 9.54
CA TRP A 64 -0.94 11.18 9.83
C TRP A 64 -1.67 10.60 8.63
N ILE A 65 -2.47 9.56 8.88
CA ILE A 65 -3.30 8.89 7.87
C ILE A 65 -4.76 9.12 8.25
N ASN A 66 -5.48 9.88 7.44
CA ASN A 66 -6.91 10.11 7.62
C ASN A 66 -7.67 9.14 6.70
N THR A 67 -8.49 8.27 7.31
CA THR A 67 -9.21 7.19 6.64
C THR A 67 -10.61 7.57 6.18
#